data_AF-A0A142XEE6-F1
#
_entry.id   AF-A0A142XEE6-F1
#
_cell.length_a   1.000
_cell.length_b   1.000
_cell.length_c   1.000
_cell.angle_alpha   90.00
_cell.angle_beta   90.00
_cell.angle_gamma   90.00
#
_symmetry.space_group_name_H-M   'P 1'
#
loop_
_entity.id
_entity.type
_entity.pdbx_description
1 polymer ?
#
loop_
_entity_poly.entity_id
_entity_poly.type
_entity_poly.pdbx_seq_one_letter_code
_entity_poly.pdbx_strand_id
1 'polypeptide(L)'
;MFCSCVQYVVSCRDVACYRERVGDGARLLFDKTRDCCGTIFEHAEPPMSSLTRVRVVTRWREGRASHEEVIALRRFLPDVRDRSIAEVLRETRAAPDWVLAMCDPIEARRVCELAQRAGLIAIVEDIPVDGLGPVFNEQLARHLNLTTLSVGSGRQGAVGEPGASCVLAWWTVSVLPSFHPAWVVGAVHEEWKSGPSPDRVVIRGFVADENGADIAALDTDEVLHFLGSLNPFQVAPNGCVGTHDGLGYRFQWSSWATEGTFRFSNPRGDWLVELERVLFRFARQIASTAKSDRFADQLRCWGEYREAITDE
;
A
#
# COMPACT_ATOMS: atom_id res chain seq x y z
N MET A 1 -30.64 2.69 6.20
CA MET A 1 -29.37 2.32 6.87
C MET A 1 -28.33 3.28 6.33
N PHE A 2 -28.05 4.35 7.08
CA PHE A 2 -27.30 5.52 6.58
C PHE A 2 -25.79 5.30 6.72
N CYS A 3 -25.07 5.48 5.62
CA CYS A 3 -23.61 5.45 5.54
C CYS A 3 -23.09 6.85 5.90
N SER A 4 -22.34 6.99 7.00
CA SER A 4 -21.74 8.26 7.40
C SER A 4 -20.36 8.43 6.76
N CYS A 5 -20.27 9.24 5.70
CA CYS A 5 -19.01 9.79 5.23
C CYS A 5 -18.60 10.95 6.15
N VAL A 6 -17.43 10.84 6.79
CA VAL A 6 -16.86 11.95 7.57
C VAL A 6 -16.11 12.88 6.60
N GLN A 7 -16.64 14.07 6.36
CA GLN A 7 -15.95 15.15 5.65
C GLN A 7 -15.24 16.03 6.68
N TYR A 8 -13.91 16.13 6.63
CA TYR A 8 -13.18 17.16 7.37
C TYR A 8 -13.00 18.40 6.49
N VAL A 9 -13.66 19.50 6.87
CA VAL A 9 -13.30 20.84 6.42
C VAL A 9 -12.22 21.34 7.36
N VAL A 10 -10.98 21.42 6.89
CA VAL A 10 -9.87 21.97 7.67
C VAL A 10 -10.02 23.50 7.70
N SER A 11 -10.69 24.01 8.72
CA SER A 11 -10.62 25.43 9.07
C SER A 11 -9.37 25.65 9.93
N CYS A 12 -8.45 26.48 9.44
CA CYS A 12 -7.25 26.88 10.17
C CYS A 12 -7.62 27.74 11.39
N ARG A 13 -7.85 27.11 12.55
CA ARG A 13 -7.53 27.58 13.91
C ARG A 13 -7.98 26.54 14.93
N ASP A 14 -7.08 26.29 15.88
CA ASP A 14 -7.25 25.60 17.16
C ASP A 14 -6.97 24.08 17.21
N VAL A 15 -5.79 23.79 17.79
CA VAL A 15 -5.44 22.55 18.48
C VAL A 15 -6.43 22.34 19.62
N ALA A 16 -7.24 21.28 19.56
CA ALA A 16 -8.18 20.96 20.63
C ALA A 16 -7.51 20.10 21.70
N CYS A 17 -7.21 20.72 22.84
CA CYS A 17 -7.09 20.06 24.14
C CYS A 17 -8.40 19.32 24.45
N TYR A 18 -8.27 18.06 24.85
CA TYR A 18 -9.38 17.22 25.30
C TYR A 18 -9.98 17.79 26.59
N ARG A 19 -11.26 18.19 26.55
CA ARG A 19 -12.03 18.53 27.75
C ARG A 19 -13.38 17.80 27.68
N GLU A 20 -13.47 16.74 28.45
CA GLU A 20 -14.70 15.98 28.68
C GLU A 20 -15.69 16.87 29.46
N ARG A 21 -16.95 16.98 29.01
CA ARG A 21 -18.11 17.13 29.92
C ARG A 21 -19.47 17.02 29.22
N VAL A 22 -20.21 16.01 29.66
CA VAL A 22 -21.57 16.06 30.25
C VAL A 22 -22.39 17.33 29.97
N GLY A 23 -23.53 17.13 29.29
CA GLY A 23 -24.81 17.79 29.59
C GLY A 23 -24.91 19.30 29.36
N ASP A 24 -25.69 19.65 28.34
CA ASP A 24 -26.46 20.88 28.16
C ASP A 24 -25.76 22.24 28.38
N GLY A 25 -25.35 22.82 27.24
CA GLY A 25 -25.45 24.26 26.98
C GLY A 25 -24.34 25.15 27.52
N ALA A 26 -23.49 25.67 26.63
CA ALA A 26 -22.76 26.92 26.90
C ALA A 26 -22.46 27.71 25.61
N ARG A 27 -22.92 28.96 25.58
CA ARG A 27 -22.54 30.02 24.63
C ARG A 27 -21.10 30.47 24.90
N LEU A 28 -20.31 30.70 23.85
CA LEU A 28 -19.00 31.36 23.93
C LEU A 28 -19.15 32.87 23.69
N LEU A 29 -18.86 33.65 24.73
CA LEU A 29 -18.54 35.08 24.66
C LEU A 29 -17.01 35.19 24.60
N PHE A 30 -16.48 35.88 23.58
CA PHE A 30 -15.06 36.18 23.47
C PHE A 30 -14.75 37.48 24.22
N ASP A 31 -13.80 37.45 25.15
CA ASP A 31 -13.10 38.65 25.59
C ASP A 31 -11.59 38.41 25.68
N LYS A 32 -10.84 39.44 25.28
CA LYS A 32 -9.38 39.51 25.18
C LYS A 32 -8.78 39.73 26.57
N THR A 33 -7.64 39.13 26.88
CA THR A 33 -6.51 39.85 27.51
C THR A 33 -5.19 39.10 27.50
N ARG A 34 -4.14 39.92 27.45
CA ARG A 34 -2.68 39.76 27.33
C ARG A 34 -1.96 38.91 28.38
N ASP A 35 -0.76 38.48 27.95
CA ASP A 35 0.53 38.35 28.65
C ASP A 35 0.62 37.51 29.93
N CYS A 36 1.44 36.43 29.89
CA CYS A 36 2.53 36.20 30.85
C CYS A 36 3.31 34.91 30.55
N CYS A 37 4.64 35.04 30.61
CA CYS A 37 5.65 34.03 30.89
C CYS A 37 5.99 32.97 29.83
N GLY A 38 7.28 32.92 29.53
CA GLY A 38 7.88 32.02 28.56
C GLY A 38 7.74 30.56 28.94
N THR A 39 7.46 29.75 27.94
CA THR A 39 7.81 28.35 27.93
C THR A 39 8.36 28.10 26.55
N ILE A 40 9.62 27.68 26.49
CA ILE A 40 10.24 27.17 25.28
C ILE A 40 9.38 25.97 24.87
N PHE A 41 8.57 26.12 23.82
CA PHE A 41 8.01 24.96 23.16
C PHE A 41 9.17 24.33 22.40
N GLU A 42 9.82 23.35 23.05
CA GLU A 42 10.55 22.33 22.31
C GLU A 42 9.62 21.81 21.23
N HIS A 43 10.09 21.89 19.98
CA HIS A 43 9.45 21.28 18.84
C HIS A 43 9.38 19.77 19.12
N ALA A 44 8.29 19.32 19.72
CA ALA A 44 7.91 17.92 19.69
C ALA A 44 7.57 17.60 18.23
N GLU A 45 8.58 17.19 17.48
CA GLU A 45 8.38 16.50 16.21
C GLU A 45 7.41 15.35 16.47
N PRO A 46 6.31 15.23 15.69
CA PRO A 46 5.41 14.11 15.85
C PRO A 46 6.22 12.82 15.62
N PRO A 47 5.89 11.72 16.34
CA PRO A 47 6.63 10.46 16.20
C PRO A 47 6.66 10.05 14.74
N MET A 48 7.87 9.86 14.20
CA MET A 48 8.13 9.47 12.80
C MET A 48 7.61 8.06 12.52
N SER A 49 6.31 7.94 12.26
CA SER A 49 5.65 6.69 11.88
C SER A 49 4.85 6.82 10.57
N SER A 50 5.30 7.63 9.60
CA SER A 50 4.53 7.88 8.38
C SER A 50 5.18 7.29 7.12
N LEU A 51 5.24 5.97 7.02
CA LEU A 51 5.37 5.26 5.72
C LEU A 51 4.02 5.13 5.00
N THR A 52 2.97 5.82 5.46
CA THR A 52 1.70 5.91 4.74
C THR A 52 1.82 6.98 3.69
N ARG A 53 2.25 6.60 2.49
CA ARG A 53 2.13 7.46 1.32
C ARG A 53 0.66 7.85 1.14
N VAL A 54 0.43 9.08 0.73
CA VAL A 54 -0.90 9.61 0.41
C VAL A 54 -0.94 9.94 -1.08
N ARG A 55 -2.15 9.89 -1.64
CA ARG A 55 -2.40 10.25 -3.02
C ARG A 55 -2.90 11.68 -3.06
N VAL A 56 -2.19 12.57 -3.74
CA VAL A 56 -2.70 13.90 -4.03
C VAL A 56 -3.39 13.84 -5.38
N VAL A 57 -4.69 14.08 -5.41
CA VAL A 57 -5.48 14.14 -6.64
C VAL A 57 -5.99 15.54 -6.91
N THR A 58 -6.20 15.89 -8.17
CA THR A 58 -7.01 17.07 -8.53
C THR A 58 -8.46 16.67 -8.71
N ARG A 59 -9.38 17.47 -8.16
CA ARG A 59 -10.81 17.42 -8.49
C ARG A 59 -11.19 18.57 -9.39
N TRP A 60 -12.14 18.30 -10.27
CA TRP A 60 -12.64 19.28 -11.22
C TRP A 60 -13.82 20.06 -10.63
N ARG A 61 -13.87 21.38 -10.86
CA ARG A 61 -14.92 22.23 -10.29
C ARG A 61 -16.34 21.78 -10.66
N GLU A 62 -16.53 21.33 -11.89
CA GLU A 62 -17.84 20.90 -12.42
C GLU A 62 -17.92 19.37 -12.54
N GLY A 63 -17.06 18.63 -11.82
CA GLY A 63 -16.96 17.17 -11.92
C GLY A 63 -16.30 16.66 -13.20
N ARG A 64 -15.89 17.56 -14.12
CA ARG A 64 -15.11 17.26 -15.33
C ARG A 64 -14.10 18.38 -15.58
N ALA A 65 -12.91 18.05 -16.08
CA ALA A 65 -11.89 19.05 -16.36
C ALA A 65 -12.32 20.00 -17.48
N SER A 66 -12.26 21.29 -17.19
CA SER A 66 -12.34 22.38 -18.16
C SER A 66 -11.03 22.50 -18.96
N HIS A 67 -11.08 23.26 -20.05
CA HIS A 67 -9.89 23.53 -20.87
C HIS A 67 -8.79 24.26 -20.08
N GLU A 68 -9.17 25.17 -19.18
CA GLU A 68 -8.24 25.90 -18.31
C GLU A 68 -7.59 24.99 -17.27
N GLU A 69 -8.36 24.07 -16.67
CA GLU A 69 -7.84 23.08 -15.72
C GLU A 69 -6.87 22.09 -16.40
N VAL A 70 -7.10 21.73 -17.67
CA VAL A 70 -6.14 20.93 -18.44
C VAL A 70 -4.85 21.69 -18.73
N ILE A 71 -4.92 22.99 -19.05
CA ILE A 71 -3.72 23.82 -19.20
C ILE A 71 -2.94 23.91 -17.89
N ALA A 72 -3.65 24.07 -16.76
CA ALA A 72 -3.05 24.04 -15.43
C ALA A 72 -2.37 22.69 -15.13
N LEU A 73 -3.02 21.58 -15.45
CA LEU A 73 -2.49 20.23 -15.29
C LEU A 73 -1.19 20.02 -16.08
N ARG A 74 -1.15 20.50 -17.34
CA ARG A 74 0.05 20.42 -18.20
C ARG A 74 1.23 21.26 -17.70
N ARG A 75 0.96 22.34 -16.98
CA ARG A 75 2.01 23.15 -16.33
C ARG A 75 2.57 22.42 -15.11
N PHE A 76 1.70 21.72 -14.38
CA PHE A 76 2.01 21.03 -13.14
C PHE A 76 2.73 19.70 -13.36
N LEU A 77 2.25 18.85 -14.27
CA LEU A 77 2.79 17.53 -14.56
C LEU A 77 3.68 17.52 -15.82
N PRO A 78 5.00 17.25 -15.70
CA PRO A 78 5.89 17.17 -16.84
C PRO A 78 5.41 16.15 -17.89
N ASP A 79 4.95 14.98 -17.46
CA ASP A 79 4.55 13.89 -18.38
C ASP A 79 3.27 14.19 -19.17
N VAL A 80 2.45 15.13 -18.69
CA VAL A 80 1.24 15.60 -19.39
C VAL A 80 1.55 16.80 -20.29
N ARG A 81 2.67 17.49 -20.04
CA ARG A 81 3.05 18.72 -20.75
C ARG A 81 3.13 18.52 -22.26
N ASP A 82 3.74 17.43 -22.71
CA ASP A 82 4.02 17.22 -24.14
C ASP A 82 2.88 16.47 -24.87
N ARG A 83 1.84 16.05 -24.14
CA ARG A 83 0.67 15.38 -24.70
C ARG A 83 -0.29 16.36 -25.38
N SER A 84 -1.06 15.87 -26.34
CA SER A 84 -2.04 16.71 -27.04
C SER A 84 -3.20 17.11 -26.10
N ILE A 85 -3.69 18.34 -26.19
CA ILE A 85 -4.78 18.82 -25.32
C ILE A 85 -6.04 17.96 -25.48
N ALA A 86 -6.33 17.53 -26.72
CA ALA A 86 -7.52 16.72 -27.01
C ALA A 86 -7.47 15.34 -26.33
N GLU A 87 -6.29 14.72 -26.27
CA GLU A 87 -6.06 13.44 -25.61
C GLU A 87 -6.22 13.57 -24.09
N VAL A 88 -5.60 14.59 -23.49
CA VAL A 88 -5.70 14.83 -22.05
C VAL A 88 -7.15 15.13 -21.66
N LEU A 89 -7.86 15.98 -22.42
CA LEU A 89 -9.28 16.27 -22.19
C LEU A 89 -10.17 15.03 -22.26
N ARG A 90 -9.86 14.09 -23.16
CA ARG A 90 -10.61 12.83 -23.29
C ARG A 90 -10.44 11.97 -22.04
N GLU A 91 -9.23 11.85 -21.53
CA GLU A 91 -8.93 11.07 -20.33
C GLU A 91 -9.47 11.72 -19.06
N THR A 92 -9.32 13.03 -18.89
CA THR A 92 -9.85 13.77 -17.73
C THR A 92 -11.38 13.84 -17.72
N ARG A 93 -12.05 13.56 -18.84
CA ARG A 93 -13.52 13.41 -18.90
C ARG A 93 -13.98 12.01 -18.52
N ALA A 94 -13.11 11.00 -18.67
CA ALA A 94 -13.38 9.63 -18.29
C ALA A 94 -13.10 9.37 -16.80
N ALA A 95 -12.27 10.20 -16.15
CA ALA A 95 -11.93 10.09 -14.72
C ALA A 95 -12.40 11.33 -13.93
N PRO A 96 -13.12 11.15 -12.80
CA PRO A 96 -13.59 12.26 -11.96
C PRO A 96 -12.46 12.96 -11.19
N ASP A 97 -11.31 12.31 -11.09
CA ASP A 97 -10.11 12.71 -10.37
C ASP A 97 -8.85 12.37 -11.20
N TRP A 98 -7.75 13.08 -10.93
CA TRP A 98 -6.47 12.80 -11.57
C TRP A 98 -5.33 12.87 -10.56
N VAL A 99 -4.45 11.86 -10.56
CA VAL A 99 -3.33 11.76 -9.62
C VAL A 99 -2.25 12.78 -9.98
N LEU A 100 -2.00 13.70 -9.06
CA LEU A 100 -0.95 14.71 -9.17
C LEU A 100 0.38 14.21 -8.59
N ALA A 101 0.33 13.48 -7.47
CA ALA A 101 1.52 12.89 -6.85
C ALA A 101 1.15 11.75 -5.90
N MET A 102 2.12 10.85 -5.70
CA MET A 102 2.14 9.86 -4.64
C MET A 102 3.33 10.21 -3.74
N CYS A 103 3.07 10.68 -2.52
CA CYS A 103 4.10 11.28 -1.67
C CYS A 103 3.81 11.06 -0.20
N ASP A 104 4.76 11.38 0.68
CA ASP A 104 4.53 11.30 2.12
C ASP A 104 3.59 12.42 2.60
N PRO A 105 2.86 12.24 3.73
CA PRO A 105 1.88 13.22 4.19
C PRO A 105 2.45 14.62 4.40
N ILE A 106 3.73 14.70 4.77
CA ILE A 106 4.47 15.95 4.95
C ILE A 106 4.67 16.66 3.61
N GLU A 107 5.00 15.91 2.55
CA GLU A 107 5.20 16.44 1.20
C GLU A 107 3.88 16.78 0.50
N ALA A 108 2.81 16.05 0.80
CA ALA A 108 1.48 16.25 0.23
C ALA A 108 1.00 17.69 0.39
N ARG A 109 1.30 18.32 1.53
CA ARG A 109 1.00 19.74 1.76
C ARG A 109 1.67 20.65 0.72
N ARG A 110 2.96 20.43 0.45
CA ARG A 110 3.71 21.20 -0.54
C ARG A 110 3.17 20.99 -1.95
N VAL A 111 2.81 19.74 -2.30
CA VAL A 111 2.20 19.41 -3.59
C VAL A 111 0.85 20.13 -3.74
N CYS A 112 0.00 20.12 -2.71
CA CYS A 112 -1.27 20.85 -2.71
C CYS A 112 -1.09 22.35 -2.91
N GLU A 113 -0.14 22.97 -2.21
CA GLU A 113 0.14 24.41 -2.35
C GLU A 113 0.62 24.76 -3.77
N LEU A 114 1.48 23.94 -4.36
CA LEU A 114 1.93 24.13 -5.74
C LEU A 114 0.80 23.95 -6.76
N ALA A 115 -0.06 22.95 -6.55
CA ALA A 115 -1.20 22.68 -7.43
C ALA A 115 -2.22 23.82 -7.38
N GLN A 116 -2.51 24.35 -6.19
CA GLN A 116 -3.38 25.52 -6.02
C GLN A 116 -2.83 26.75 -6.72
N ARG A 117 -1.51 27.01 -6.64
CA ARG A 117 -0.86 28.09 -7.39
C ARG A 117 -0.97 27.92 -8.90
N ALA A 118 -1.01 26.67 -9.38
CA ALA A 118 -1.25 26.36 -10.78
C ALA A 118 -2.73 26.49 -11.20
N GLY A 119 -3.66 26.67 -10.24
CA GLY A 119 -5.10 26.79 -10.48
C GLY A 119 -5.90 25.49 -10.30
N LEU A 120 -5.27 24.43 -9.78
CA LEU A 120 -5.89 23.12 -9.55
C LEU A 120 -6.48 23.01 -8.15
N ILE A 121 -7.53 22.21 -8.00
CA ILE A 121 -8.10 21.86 -6.69
C ILE A 121 -7.48 20.53 -6.25
N ALA A 122 -6.38 20.61 -5.51
CA ALA A 122 -5.72 19.42 -4.97
C ALA A 122 -6.38 18.96 -3.66
N ILE A 123 -6.63 17.66 -3.56
CA ILE A 123 -7.16 16.97 -2.39
C ILE A 123 -6.19 15.86 -2.04
N VAL A 124 -5.87 15.75 -0.75
CA VAL A 124 -5.13 14.62 -0.22
C VAL A 124 -6.14 13.52 0.08
N GLU A 125 -5.98 12.39 -0.59
CA GLU A 125 -6.73 11.19 -0.29
C GLU A 125 -5.78 10.20 0.39
N ASP A 126 -6.21 9.70 1.55
CA ASP A 126 -5.60 8.52 2.13
C ASP A 126 -5.72 7.40 1.10
N ILE A 127 -4.59 6.79 0.75
CA ILE A 127 -4.67 5.60 -0.08
C ILE A 127 -5.33 4.55 0.81
N PRO A 128 -6.49 3.98 0.41
CA PRO A 128 -7.03 2.84 1.12
C PRO A 128 -5.88 1.86 1.30
N VAL A 129 -5.76 1.30 2.49
CA VAL A 129 -4.70 0.35 2.81
C VAL A 129 -4.59 -0.69 1.68
N ASP A 130 -5.65 -1.04 0.96
CA ASP A 130 -5.64 -1.95 -0.18
C ASP A 130 -4.93 -1.50 -1.50
N GLY A 131 -4.37 -0.28 -1.58
CA GLY A 131 -3.89 0.30 -2.86
C GLY A 131 -2.39 0.66 -2.97
N LEU A 132 -1.58 0.38 -1.95
CA LEU A 132 -0.14 0.76 -1.91
C LEU A 132 0.83 -0.39 -2.21
N GLY A 133 0.40 -1.38 -2.99
CA GLY A 133 1.30 -2.41 -3.54
C GLY A 133 1.80 -2.01 -4.94
N PRO A 134 2.96 -2.50 -5.38
CA PRO A 134 3.41 -2.33 -6.77
C PRO A 134 2.51 -3.03 -7.79
N VAL A 135 1.67 -3.95 -7.32
CA VAL A 135 0.64 -4.62 -8.11
C VAL A 135 -0.68 -4.47 -7.37
N PHE A 136 -1.67 -3.84 -8.00
CA PHE A 136 -3.02 -3.72 -7.44
C PHE A 136 -3.66 -5.11 -7.33
N ASN A 137 -4.49 -5.34 -6.30
CA ASN A 137 -5.17 -6.63 -6.09
C ASN A 137 -5.92 -7.13 -7.32
N GLU A 138 -6.51 -6.23 -8.12
CA GLU A 138 -7.21 -6.55 -9.36
C GLU A 138 -6.28 -7.06 -10.47
N GLN A 139 -5.08 -6.52 -10.54
CA GLN A 139 -4.05 -6.94 -11.50
C GLN A 139 -3.41 -8.24 -11.06
N LEU A 140 -3.15 -8.38 -9.76
CA LEU A 140 -2.66 -9.61 -9.18
C LEU A 140 -3.68 -10.74 -9.35
N ALA A 141 -4.98 -10.49 -9.12
CA ALA A 141 -6.04 -11.45 -9.39
C ALA A 141 -6.05 -11.91 -10.85
N ARG A 142 -5.87 -10.98 -11.81
CA ARG A 142 -5.73 -11.30 -13.24
C ARG A 142 -4.52 -12.20 -13.50
N HIS A 143 -3.35 -11.88 -12.96
CA HIS A 143 -2.15 -12.71 -13.11
C HIS A 143 -2.34 -14.12 -12.53
N LEU A 144 -3.10 -14.24 -11.43
CA LEU A 144 -3.38 -15.50 -10.74
C LEU A 144 -4.60 -16.27 -11.30
N ASN A 145 -5.22 -15.76 -12.37
CA ASN A 145 -6.44 -16.29 -12.98
C ASN A 145 -7.62 -16.41 -11.98
N LEU A 146 -7.77 -15.43 -11.10
CA LEU A 146 -8.85 -15.31 -10.11
C LEU A 146 -9.87 -14.25 -10.55
N THR A 147 -11.12 -14.38 -10.11
CA THR A 147 -12.11 -13.30 -10.32
C THR A 147 -11.77 -12.07 -9.50
N THR A 148 -11.28 -12.26 -8.28
CA THR A 148 -10.75 -11.21 -7.40
C THR A 148 -9.76 -11.83 -6.40
N LEU A 149 -8.87 -11.04 -5.81
CA LEU A 149 -8.03 -11.52 -4.72
C LEU A 149 -8.79 -11.34 -3.40
N SER A 150 -9.71 -12.27 -3.13
CA SER A 150 -10.47 -12.31 -1.88
C SER A 150 -10.73 -13.74 -1.45
N VAL A 151 -10.93 -13.92 -0.14
CA VAL A 151 -11.45 -15.18 0.41
C VAL A 151 -12.81 -15.47 -0.22
N GLY A 152 -13.06 -16.75 -0.54
CA GLY A 152 -14.25 -17.22 -1.26
C GLY A 152 -14.23 -16.97 -2.78
N SER A 153 -13.26 -16.22 -3.30
CA SER A 153 -13.13 -16.01 -4.75
C SER A 153 -12.77 -17.32 -5.46
N GLY A 154 -13.25 -17.49 -6.69
CA GLY A 154 -12.94 -18.62 -7.55
C GLY A 154 -12.08 -18.25 -8.75
N ARG A 155 -11.58 -19.27 -9.44
CA ARG A 155 -10.87 -19.09 -10.71
C ARG A 155 -11.81 -18.58 -11.81
N GLN A 156 -11.28 -17.73 -12.69
CA GLN A 156 -12.05 -17.29 -13.86
C GLN A 156 -12.42 -18.49 -14.74
N GLY A 157 -13.68 -18.53 -15.20
CA GLY A 157 -14.20 -19.58 -16.08
C GLY A 157 -14.61 -20.89 -15.40
N ALA A 158 -14.34 -21.09 -14.11
CA ALA A 158 -14.56 -22.39 -13.45
C ALA A 158 -15.92 -22.52 -12.71
N VAL A 159 -16.88 -21.62 -12.91
CA VAL A 159 -18.17 -21.68 -12.20
C VAL A 159 -19.00 -22.85 -12.77
N GLY A 160 -19.05 -23.95 -12.03
CA GLY A 160 -19.80 -25.16 -12.41
C GLY A 160 -19.01 -26.19 -13.24
N GLU A 161 -17.71 -25.97 -13.46
CA GLU A 161 -16.84 -26.92 -14.16
C GLU A 161 -16.06 -27.83 -13.19
N PRO A 162 -15.60 -29.01 -13.63
CA PRO A 162 -14.60 -29.80 -12.92
C PRO A 162 -13.32 -28.98 -12.71
N GLY A 163 -12.85 -28.82 -11.47
CA GLY A 163 -11.69 -27.98 -11.13
C GLY A 163 -12.05 -26.59 -10.61
N ALA A 164 -13.33 -26.35 -10.28
CA ALA A 164 -13.74 -25.17 -9.52
C ALA A 164 -13.00 -25.15 -8.18
N SER A 165 -12.22 -24.11 -7.94
CA SER A 165 -11.55 -23.88 -6.67
C SER A 165 -12.07 -22.61 -6.00
N CYS A 166 -12.03 -22.57 -4.67
CA CYS A 166 -12.27 -21.35 -3.91
C CYS A 166 -11.05 -20.99 -3.06
N VAL A 167 -10.73 -19.71 -2.98
CA VAL A 167 -9.67 -19.19 -2.12
C VAL A 167 -10.11 -19.31 -0.66
N LEU A 168 -9.32 -20.02 0.15
CA LEU A 168 -9.52 -20.13 1.60
C LEU A 168 -8.74 -19.07 2.36
N ALA A 169 -7.52 -18.79 1.91
CA ALA A 169 -6.62 -17.81 2.49
C ALA A 169 -5.61 -17.33 1.44
N TRP A 170 -5.06 -16.15 1.67
CA TRP A 170 -3.95 -15.62 0.88
C TRP A 170 -3.09 -14.70 1.74
N TRP A 171 -1.83 -14.55 1.32
CA TRP A 171 -0.95 -13.53 1.86
C TRP A 171 -0.06 -12.96 0.75
N THR A 172 0.37 -11.72 0.92
CA THR A 172 1.29 -11.02 0.04
C THR A 172 2.33 -10.23 0.83
N VAL A 173 3.52 -10.12 0.25
CA VAL A 173 4.56 -9.19 0.64
C VAL A 173 4.91 -8.34 -0.58
N SER A 174 4.64 -7.05 -0.49
CA SER A 174 5.25 -6.09 -1.41
C SER A 174 6.68 -5.81 -0.95
N VAL A 175 7.63 -5.97 -1.85
CA VAL A 175 9.03 -5.59 -1.66
C VAL A 175 9.25 -4.28 -2.38
N LEU A 176 9.73 -3.29 -1.63
CA LEU A 176 9.80 -1.89 -2.00
C LEU A 176 11.26 -1.40 -1.89
N PRO A 177 12.11 -1.65 -2.89
CA PRO A 177 13.46 -1.09 -2.90
C PRO A 177 13.45 0.43 -3.10
N SER A 178 14.43 1.13 -2.53
CA SER A 178 14.56 2.59 -2.70
C SER A 178 14.78 3.03 -4.15
N PHE A 179 15.51 2.23 -4.95
CA PHE A 179 15.98 2.63 -6.29
C PHE A 179 15.62 1.64 -7.42
N HIS A 180 14.81 0.63 -7.12
CA HIS A 180 14.42 -0.39 -8.09
C HIS A 180 12.90 -0.51 -8.16
N PRO A 181 12.33 -0.99 -9.28
CA PRO A 181 10.92 -1.31 -9.37
C PRO A 181 10.54 -2.28 -8.25
N ALA A 182 9.36 -2.06 -7.69
CA ALA A 182 8.84 -2.89 -6.63
C ALA A 182 8.11 -4.13 -7.19
N TRP A 183 8.06 -5.20 -6.41
CA TRP A 183 7.41 -6.45 -6.78
C TRP A 183 6.63 -7.05 -5.60
N VAL A 184 5.84 -8.08 -5.87
CA VAL A 184 5.05 -8.81 -4.87
C VAL A 184 5.47 -10.27 -4.85
N VAL A 185 5.53 -10.83 -3.66
CA VAL A 185 5.63 -12.28 -3.42
C VAL A 185 4.43 -12.69 -2.59
N GLY A 186 3.85 -13.86 -2.84
CA GLY A 186 2.71 -14.29 -2.05
C GLY A 186 2.34 -15.74 -2.27
N ALA A 187 1.29 -16.15 -1.56
CA ALA A 187 0.64 -17.43 -1.80
C ALA A 187 -0.88 -17.32 -1.72
N VAL A 188 -1.56 -18.18 -2.48
CA VAL A 188 -3.00 -18.41 -2.39
C VAL A 188 -3.24 -19.87 -2.04
N HIS A 189 -4.07 -20.09 -1.03
CA HIS A 189 -4.54 -21.40 -0.59
C HIS A 189 -5.93 -21.62 -1.16
N GLU A 190 -6.09 -22.65 -1.98
CA GLU A 190 -7.32 -22.93 -2.70
C GLU A 190 -7.85 -24.32 -2.37
N GLU A 191 -9.14 -24.43 -2.11
CA GLU A 191 -9.81 -25.73 -1.98
C GLU A 191 -10.50 -26.09 -3.29
N TRP A 192 -10.30 -27.31 -3.76
CA TRP A 192 -11.02 -27.83 -4.92
C TRP A 192 -12.44 -28.25 -4.50
N LYS A 193 -13.44 -27.57 -5.06
CA LYS A 193 -14.86 -27.88 -4.87
C LYS A 193 -15.37 -28.98 -5.81
N SER A 194 -14.67 -29.21 -6.91
CA SER A 194 -15.00 -30.25 -7.90
C SER A 194 -13.72 -30.81 -8.54
N GLY A 195 -13.71 -32.09 -8.91
CA GLY A 195 -12.57 -32.74 -9.56
C GLY A 195 -12.18 -34.08 -8.91
N PRO A 196 -11.03 -34.67 -9.30
CA PRO A 196 -10.59 -36.00 -8.83
C PRO A 196 -10.19 -36.04 -7.35
N SER A 197 -10.08 -34.90 -6.67
CA SER A 197 -9.77 -34.80 -5.24
C SER A 197 -10.52 -33.62 -4.62
N PRO A 198 -11.84 -33.76 -4.38
CA PRO A 198 -12.61 -32.74 -3.67
C PRO A 198 -12.03 -32.55 -2.26
N ASP A 199 -12.14 -31.34 -1.73
CA ASP A 199 -11.64 -30.91 -0.41
C ASP A 199 -10.11 -30.91 -0.27
N ARG A 200 -9.38 -31.18 -1.36
CA ARG A 200 -7.93 -31.00 -1.39
C ARG A 200 -7.59 -29.51 -1.39
N VAL A 201 -6.78 -29.09 -0.42
CA VAL A 201 -6.14 -27.78 -0.42
C VAL A 201 -4.89 -27.81 -1.30
N VAL A 202 -4.82 -26.87 -2.22
CA VAL A 202 -3.67 -26.62 -3.10
C VAL A 202 -3.11 -25.25 -2.79
N ILE A 203 -1.79 -25.17 -2.68
CA ILE A 203 -1.09 -23.92 -2.43
C ILE A 203 -0.44 -23.47 -3.75
N ARG A 204 -0.67 -22.22 -4.13
CA ARG A 204 0.01 -21.58 -5.26
C ARG A 204 0.83 -20.41 -4.74
N GLY A 205 2.15 -20.57 -4.75
CA GLY A 205 3.07 -19.47 -4.52
C GLY A 205 3.32 -18.68 -5.80
N PHE A 206 3.61 -17.38 -5.66
CA PHE A 206 3.87 -16.52 -6.79
C PHE A 206 4.89 -15.42 -6.49
N VAL A 207 5.55 -14.96 -7.56
CA VAL A 207 6.26 -13.68 -7.64
C VAL A 207 5.62 -12.89 -8.77
N ALA A 208 5.30 -11.62 -8.55
CA ALA A 208 4.56 -10.79 -9.50
C ALA A 208 5.06 -9.35 -9.54
N ASP A 209 4.97 -8.73 -10.71
CA ASP A 209 5.11 -7.29 -10.92
C ASP A 209 3.95 -6.77 -11.79
N GLU A 210 4.04 -5.53 -12.25
CA GLU A 210 3.03 -4.95 -13.14
C GLU A 210 2.91 -5.67 -14.51
N ASN A 211 3.94 -6.42 -14.92
CA ASN A 211 4.01 -7.04 -16.24
C ASN A 211 3.61 -8.52 -16.23
N GLY A 212 3.47 -9.14 -15.05
CA GLY A 212 2.95 -10.50 -14.89
C GLY A 212 3.41 -11.19 -13.63
N ALA A 213 3.25 -12.51 -13.61
CA ALA A 213 3.60 -13.35 -12.47
C ALA A 213 4.19 -14.69 -12.89
N ASP A 214 5.13 -15.17 -12.07
CA ASP A 214 5.59 -16.54 -12.05
C ASP A 214 4.86 -17.26 -10.92
N ILE A 215 4.28 -18.42 -11.22
CA ILE A 215 3.40 -19.15 -10.30
C ILE A 215 3.88 -20.60 -10.21
N ALA A 216 3.98 -21.11 -9.00
CA ALA A 216 4.33 -22.50 -8.75
C ALA A 216 3.35 -23.14 -7.76
N ALA A 217 2.99 -24.40 -8.02
CA ALA A 217 2.28 -25.22 -7.04
C ALA A 217 3.25 -25.62 -5.93
N LEU A 218 2.78 -25.57 -4.69
CA LEU A 218 3.57 -25.88 -3.49
C LEU A 218 2.87 -26.97 -2.67
N ASP A 219 3.68 -27.83 -2.07
CA ASP A 219 3.20 -28.84 -1.11
C ASP A 219 3.00 -28.23 0.28
N THR A 220 3.78 -27.21 0.63
CA THR A 220 3.75 -26.54 1.94
C THR A 220 3.97 -25.04 1.83
N ASP A 221 3.48 -24.28 2.81
CA ASP A 221 3.70 -22.84 2.94
C ASP A 221 4.61 -22.56 4.15
N GLU A 222 5.91 -22.47 3.89
CA GLU A 222 6.93 -22.23 4.93
C GLU A 222 6.79 -20.83 5.56
N VAL A 223 6.31 -19.84 4.80
CA VAL A 223 6.09 -18.48 5.29
C VAL A 223 4.98 -18.47 6.32
N LEU A 224 3.86 -19.13 6.03
CA LEU A 224 2.73 -19.21 6.96
C LEU A 224 3.09 -19.99 8.22
N HIS A 225 3.85 -21.09 8.08
CA HIS A 225 4.41 -21.81 9.23
C HIS A 225 5.29 -20.92 10.10
N PHE A 226 6.16 -20.11 9.48
CA PHE A 226 7.03 -19.18 10.20
C PHE A 226 6.23 -18.05 10.89
N LEU A 227 5.23 -17.46 10.23
CA LEU A 227 4.36 -16.43 10.82
C LEU A 227 3.65 -16.93 12.08
N GLY A 228 3.24 -18.20 12.11
CA GLY A 228 2.64 -18.82 13.31
C GLY A 228 3.58 -18.88 14.52
N SER A 229 4.90 -18.75 14.29
CA SER A 229 5.92 -18.73 15.36
C SER A 229 6.34 -17.32 15.79
N LEU A 230 5.85 -16.27 15.13
CA LEU A 230 6.25 -14.90 15.42
C LEU A 230 5.62 -14.36 16.69
N ASN A 231 6.43 -13.68 17.50
CA ASN A 231 5.98 -12.86 18.62
C ASN A 231 6.26 -11.38 18.31
N PRO A 232 5.26 -10.62 17.83
CA PRO A 232 5.45 -9.21 17.45
C PRO A 232 5.76 -8.30 18.64
N PHE A 233 5.58 -8.77 19.88
CA PHE A 233 5.89 -8.03 21.10
C PHE A 233 7.30 -8.30 21.63
N GLN A 234 8.10 -9.10 20.92
CA GLN A 234 9.48 -9.33 21.28
C GLN A 234 10.30 -8.05 21.06
N VAL A 235 10.70 -7.42 22.17
CA VAL A 235 11.51 -6.20 22.17
C VAL A 235 12.98 -6.58 22.04
N ALA A 236 13.62 -6.20 20.93
CA ALA A 236 15.07 -6.26 20.81
C ALA A 236 15.68 -4.92 21.30
N PRO A 237 16.69 -4.93 22.18
CA PRO A 237 17.27 -3.72 22.76
C PRO A 237 18.11 -2.88 21.77
N ASN A 238 18.25 -3.30 20.52
CA ASN A 238 19.13 -2.69 19.53
C ASN A 238 18.35 -2.18 18.30
N GLY A 239 18.53 -0.90 17.93
CA GLY A 239 18.53 -0.53 16.52
C GLY A 239 17.65 0.62 16.04
N CYS A 240 17.71 1.80 16.67
CA CYS A 240 17.46 3.05 15.94
C CYS A 240 18.77 3.49 15.28
N VAL A 241 19.06 3.02 14.06
CA VAL A 241 20.08 3.63 13.18
C VAL A 241 19.51 3.71 11.78
N GLY A 242 19.54 4.91 11.21
CA GLY A 242 18.87 5.29 9.97
C GLY A 242 19.77 5.19 8.75
N THR A 243 19.76 4.04 8.08
CA THR A 243 20.07 4.01 6.65
C THR A 243 18.76 4.24 5.89
N HIS A 244 18.70 5.32 5.12
CA HIS A 244 17.54 5.69 4.30
C HIS A 244 17.44 4.88 2.99
N ASP A 245 18.49 4.10 2.69
CA ASP A 245 18.58 3.25 1.51
C ASP A 245 18.36 1.79 1.94
N GLY A 246 17.41 1.09 1.31
CA GLY A 246 17.18 -0.31 1.63
C GLY A 246 15.87 -0.87 1.08
N LEU A 247 15.37 -1.93 1.73
CA LEU A 247 14.14 -2.61 1.35
C LEU A 247 13.04 -2.33 2.37
N GLY A 248 11.96 -1.72 1.88
CA GLY A 248 10.69 -1.67 2.58
C GLY A 248 9.86 -2.91 2.28
N TYR A 249 9.13 -3.39 3.28
CA TYR A 249 8.25 -4.53 3.16
C TYR A 249 6.86 -4.18 3.64
N ARG A 250 5.88 -4.68 2.90
CA ARG A 250 4.49 -4.59 3.28
C ARG A 250 3.84 -5.95 3.21
N PHE A 251 3.54 -6.50 4.37
CA PHE A 251 2.85 -7.77 4.51
C PHE A 251 1.33 -7.55 4.61
N GLN A 252 0.55 -8.34 3.89
CA GLN A 252 -0.91 -8.37 3.94
C GLN A 252 -1.40 -9.83 3.92
N TRP A 253 -2.50 -10.11 4.60
CA TRP A 253 -3.15 -11.41 4.55
C TRP A 253 -4.66 -11.30 4.72
N SER A 254 -5.36 -12.33 4.25
CA SER A 254 -6.76 -12.54 4.55
C SER A 254 -7.08 -14.03 4.56
N SER A 255 -7.98 -14.42 5.46
CA SER A 255 -8.51 -15.76 5.65
C SER A 255 -9.94 -15.65 6.18
N TRP A 256 -10.66 -16.76 6.27
CA TRP A 256 -11.97 -16.79 6.93
C TRP A 256 -11.93 -16.38 8.41
N ALA A 257 -10.78 -16.50 9.08
CA ALA A 257 -10.64 -16.23 10.51
C ALA A 257 -10.19 -14.79 10.80
N THR A 258 -9.33 -14.24 9.94
CA THR A 258 -8.66 -12.95 10.18
C THR A 258 -8.08 -12.37 8.89
N GLU A 259 -7.94 -11.06 8.89
CA GLU A 259 -7.20 -10.27 7.91
C GLU A 259 -6.31 -9.27 8.63
N GLY A 260 -5.28 -8.79 7.95
CA GLY A 260 -4.43 -7.75 8.50
C GLY A 260 -3.28 -7.33 7.61
N THR A 261 -2.52 -6.37 8.12
CA THR A 261 -1.32 -5.85 7.46
C THR A 261 -0.30 -5.44 8.51
N PHE A 262 0.98 -5.59 8.18
CA PHE A 262 2.05 -4.93 8.91
C PHE A 262 3.16 -4.50 7.94
N ARG A 263 3.99 -3.58 8.40
CA ARG A 263 5.11 -3.03 7.62
C ARG A 263 6.38 -3.17 8.41
N PHE A 264 7.47 -3.43 7.71
CA PHE A 264 8.82 -3.42 8.27
C PHE A 264 9.80 -3.00 7.17
N SER A 265 10.97 -2.55 7.57
CA SER A 265 12.01 -2.12 6.64
C SER A 265 13.36 -2.31 7.30
N ASN A 266 14.38 -2.61 6.49
CA ASN A 266 15.78 -2.75 6.94
C ASN A 266 15.87 -3.59 8.24
N PRO A 267 15.37 -4.83 8.22
CA PRO A 267 15.15 -5.60 9.44
C PRO A 267 16.47 -5.89 10.15
N ARG A 268 16.57 -5.53 11.44
CA ARG A 268 17.68 -5.90 12.34
C ARG A 268 17.28 -6.80 13.50
N GLY A 269 15.99 -6.90 13.81
CA GLY A 269 15.50 -7.86 14.80
C GLY A 269 15.57 -9.27 14.24
N ASP A 270 16.09 -10.23 15.02
CA ASP A 270 16.34 -11.62 14.57
C ASP A 270 15.14 -12.24 13.85
N TRP A 271 13.93 -12.01 14.36
CA TRP A 271 12.70 -12.55 13.78
C TRP A 271 12.31 -11.90 12.44
N LEU A 272 12.57 -10.61 12.26
CA LEU A 272 12.32 -9.91 11.00
C LEU A 272 13.37 -10.24 9.95
N VAL A 273 14.64 -10.40 10.38
CA VAL A 273 15.72 -10.90 9.52
C VAL A 273 15.37 -12.30 9.05
N GLU A 274 14.92 -13.18 9.94
CA GLU A 274 14.53 -14.53 9.57
C GLU A 274 13.27 -14.56 8.69
N LEU A 275 12.28 -13.70 8.96
CA LEU A 275 11.12 -13.52 8.07
C LEU A 275 11.57 -13.17 6.65
N GLU A 276 12.47 -12.19 6.52
CA GLU A 276 13.03 -11.78 5.24
C GLU A 276 13.79 -12.92 4.56
N ARG A 277 14.57 -13.72 5.31
CA ARG A 277 15.27 -14.91 4.77
C ARG A 277 14.28 -15.92 4.20
N VAL A 278 13.20 -16.21 4.92
CA VAL A 278 12.17 -17.16 4.50
C VAL A 278 11.45 -16.64 3.25
N LEU A 279 11.07 -15.36 3.22
CA LEU A 279 10.44 -14.72 2.07
C LEU A 279 11.32 -14.75 0.82
N PHE A 280 12.61 -14.45 0.96
CA PHE A 280 13.56 -14.49 -0.15
C PHE A 280 13.75 -15.93 -0.68
N ARG A 281 13.90 -16.92 0.21
CA ARG A 281 14.00 -18.33 -0.18
C ARG A 281 12.75 -18.80 -0.90
N PHE A 282 11.58 -18.44 -0.38
CA PHE A 282 10.29 -18.72 -1.01
C PHE A 282 10.24 -18.15 -2.44
N ALA A 283 10.56 -16.87 -2.61
CA ALA A 283 10.54 -16.22 -3.92
C ALA A 283 11.48 -16.91 -4.92
N ARG A 284 12.69 -17.28 -4.49
CA ARG A 284 13.64 -18.06 -5.31
C ARG A 284 13.10 -19.44 -5.68
N GLN A 285 12.43 -20.13 -4.77
CA GLN A 285 11.81 -21.41 -5.04
C GLN A 285 10.74 -21.29 -6.13
N ILE A 286 9.90 -20.24 -6.06
CA ILE A 286 8.89 -19.99 -7.09
C ILE A 286 9.54 -19.77 -8.46
N ALA A 287 10.49 -18.83 -8.55
CA ALA A 287 11.16 -18.52 -9.83
C ALA A 287 11.87 -19.76 -10.41
N SER A 288 12.57 -20.53 -9.57
CA SER A 288 13.22 -21.78 -10.00
C SER A 288 12.24 -22.83 -10.47
N THR A 289 11.08 -22.96 -9.81
CA THR A 289 10.07 -23.98 -10.16
C THR A 289 9.31 -23.58 -11.42
N ALA A 290 9.03 -22.29 -11.58
CA ALA A 290 8.43 -21.72 -12.78
C ALA A 290 9.38 -21.77 -14.00
N LYS A 291 10.68 -21.99 -13.79
CA LYS A 291 11.73 -22.02 -14.83
C LYS A 291 11.73 -20.74 -15.68
N SER A 292 11.61 -19.61 -15.01
CA SER A 292 11.49 -18.29 -15.61
C SER A 292 12.58 -17.38 -15.08
N ASP A 293 13.20 -16.63 -15.98
CA ASP A 293 14.21 -15.62 -15.65
C ASP A 293 13.61 -14.23 -15.42
N ARG A 294 12.26 -14.10 -15.49
CA ARG A 294 11.55 -12.81 -15.41
C ARG A 294 11.93 -11.98 -14.19
N PHE A 295 12.09 -12.64 -13.04
CA PHE A 295 12.38 -11.98 -11.76
C PHE A 295 13.85 -12.12 -11.32
N ALA A 296 14.76 -12.52 -12.21
CA ALA A 296 16.16 -12.74 -11.87
C ALA A 296 16.84 -11.46 -11.36
N ASP A 297 16.56 -10.31 -11.98
CA ASP A 297 17.12 -9.03 -11.57
C ASP A 297 16.58 -8.55 -10.21
N GLN A 298 15.27 -8.70 -9.98
CA GLN A 298 14.63 -8.38 -8.70
C GLN A 298 15.16 -9.27 -7.57
N LEU A 299 15.33 -10.57 -7.82
CA LEU A 299 15.90 -11.49 -6.84
C LEU A 299 17.39 -11.21 -6.58
N ARG A 300 18.16 -10.83 -7.61
CA ARG A 300 19.55 -10.38 -7.41
C ARG A 300 19.59 -9.11 -6.55
N CYS A 301 18.80 -8.10 -6.90
CA CYS A 301 18.66 -6.86 -6.15
C CYS A 301 18.27 -7.13 -4.69
N TRP A 302 17.31 -8.00 -4.43
CA TRP A 302 16.92 -8.40 -3.08
C TRP A 302 18.11 -9.03 -2.32
N GLY A 303 18.86 -9.92 -2.96
CA GLY A 303 20.06 -10.52 -2.37
C GLY A 303 21.11 -9.48 -1.98
N GLU A 304 21.43 -8.55 -2.88
CA GLU A 304 22.44 -7.51 -2.68
C GLU A 304 22.10 -6.60 -1.48
N TYR A 305 20.86 -6.14 -1.36
CA TYR A 305 20.43 -5.34 -0.21
C TYR A 305 20.52 -6.10 1.12
N ARG A 306 20.27 -7.42 1.10
CA ARG A 306 20.34 -8.24 2.32
C ARG A 306 21.77 -8.45 2.80
N GLU A 307 22.70 -8.67 1.89
CA GLU A 307 24.12 -8.84 2.20
C GLU A 307 24.76 -7.53 2.67
N ALA A 308 24.38 -6.39 2.07
CA ALA A 308 24.86 -5.07 2.50
C ALA A 308 24.46 -4.69 3.93
N ILE A 309 23.36 -5.24 4.46
CA ILE A 309 22.89 -4.98 5.84
C ILE A 309 23.70 -5.80 6.88
N THR A 310 24.38 -6.88 6.48
CA THR A 310 25.14 -7.75 7.39
C THR A 310 26.59 -7.33 7.64
N ASP A 311 27.12 -6.38 6.86
CA ASP A 311 28.53 -5.95 6.91
C ASP A 311 28.78 -4.67 7.76
N GLU A 312 27.75 -4.14 8.45
CA GLU A 312 27.83 -3.00 9.39
C GLU A 312 27.49 -3.39 10.84
#